data_AF-A0A2I2UT49-F1
#
_entry.id   AF-A0A2I2UT49-F1
#
_cell.length_a   1.000
_cell.length_b   1.000
_cell.length_c   1.000
_cell.angle_alpha   90.00
_cell.angle_beta   90.00
_cell.angle_gamma   90.00
#
_symmetry.space_group_name_H-M   'P 1'
#
loop_
_entity.id
_entity.type
_entity.pdbx_description
1 polymer ?
#
loop_
_entity_poly.entity_id
_entity_poly.type
_entity_poly.pdbx_seq_one_letter_code
_entity_poly.pdbx_strand_id
1 'polypeptide(L)'
;MNEPAEGRGLVGARASTGVAGAQPPRTQQRHRPFRPRRGRLGSHGGGAAAGADSARPLPPAPPRAAAAGPAAVSSLSDQDGQDAAETRCMLSRCSRRLLHVLGLSFPLLTCRPLFLWPHRLMKPLVVFVLGGPGAGKGTQCARIVEKYGYTHLSAGELLRDERKNPDSQYGELIEKYIKDGKIVPVEITISLLKREMDQTMAANAQKNKFLIDGFPRNQDNLQGWNNTMDGKAEVSFVLFFDCNNEICIERCLERGKSSGRSDDNRESLEKRIQTYLQSTKPIIDLYEEMGKVKKIDASKSVDEVFDEVVKIFDKEG
;
A
#
# COMPACT_ATOMS: atom_id res chain seq x y z
N MET A 1 -18.56 61.64 31.24
CA MET A 1 -19.34 61.41 32.47
C MET A 1 -18.46 60.64 33.44
N ASN A 2 -18.14 61.29 34.56
CA ASN A 2 -17.70 60.81 35.87
C ASN A 2 -16.56 59.78 36.01
N GLU A 3 -15.41 60.32 36.39
CA GLU A 3 -14.50 59.88 37.47
C GLU A 3 -15.21 59.61 38.83
N PRO A 4 -14.54 59.19 39.94
CA PRO A 4 -13.22 58.54 40.18
C PRO A 4 -13.22 57.49 41.34
N ALA A 5 -12.00 57.16 41.82
CA ALA A 5 -11.60 56.75 43.19
C ALA A 5 -11.81 55.27 43.59
N GLU A 6 -11.07 54.64 44.50
CA GLU A 6 -9.76 54.71 45.17
C GLU A 6 -9.70 53.40 46.00
N GLY A 7 -8.54 52.89 46.41
CA GLY A 7 -8.52 51.83 47.44
C GLY A 7 -7.21 51.07 47.62
N ARG A 8 -6.37 51.54 48.56
CA ARG A 8 -5.18 50.84 49.07
C ARG A 8 -5.55 49.81 50.15
N GLY A 9 -4.87 48.67 50.11
CA GLY A 9 -4.24 48.01 51.27
C GLY A 9 -5.11 47.14 52.19
N LEU A 10 -4.68 45.89 52.40
CA LEU A 10 -4.39 45.34 53.73
C LEU A 10 -3.80 43.92 53.66
N VAL A 11 -2.94 43.65 54.64
CA VAL A 11 -2.14 42.46 54.87
C VAL A 11 -2.90 41.51 55.80
N GLY A 12 -2.76 40.20 55.56
CA GLY A 12 -2.67 39.19 56.62
C GLY A 12 -3.86 38.25 56.80
N ALA A 13 -3.62 36.94 56.63
CA ALA A 13 -3.83 35.92 57.67
C ALA A 13 -3.48 34.51 57.14
N ARG A 14 -2.64 33.80 57.89
CA ARG A 14 -2.44 32.36 57.83
C ARG A 14 -3.68 31.65 58.42
N ALA A 15 -4.09 30.53 57.84
CA ALA A 15 -4.63 29.40 58.61
C ALA A 15 -4.46 28.09 57.82
N SER A 16 -3.94 27.11 58.55
CA SER A 16 -3.60 25.73 58.22
C SER A 16 -4.81 24.77 58.20
N THR A 17 -4.53 23.49 57.91
CA THR A 17 -5.37 22.26 57.89
C THR A 17 -5.92 21.91 56.50
N GLY A 18 -5.86 20.69 55.96
CA GLY A 18 -5.34 19.41 56.42
C GLY A 18 -6.01 18.28 55.62
N VAL A 19 -5.20 17.43 54.98
CA VAL A 19 -5.35 15.96 54.80
C VAL A 19 -6.40 15.38 53.82
N ALA A 20 -5.93 14.31 53.13
CA ALA A 20 -6.60 13.23 52.38
C ALA A 20 -7.03 13.55 50.93
N GLY A 21 -6.59 12.86 49.88
CA GLY A 21 -6.14 11.46 49.76
C GLY A 21 -7.26 10.62 49.15
N ALA A 22 -7.38 10.60 47.82
CA ALA A 22 -8.34 9.74 47.11
C ALA A 22 -7.69 9.13 45.85
N GLN A 23 -7.35 7.85 45.94
CA GLN A 23 -7.03 6.97 44.82
C GLN A 23 -8.33 6.41 44.21
N PRO A 24 -8.41 6.18 42.89
CA PRO A 24 -9.51 5.44 42.27
C PRO A 24 -9.33 3.91 42.42
N PRO A 25 -10.43 3.12 42.38
CA PRO A 25 -10.45 1.74 42.83
C PRO A 25 -9.86 0.76 41.82
N ARG A 26 -9.06 -0.18 42.32
CA ARG A 26 -8.59 -1.40 41.64
C ARG A 26 -9.71 -2.44 41.59
N THR A 27 -10.13 -2.82 40.39
CA THR A 27 -10.93 -4.03 40.15
C THR A 27 -10.03 -5.27 40.24
N GLN A 28 -10.32 -6.14 41.21
CA GLN A 28 -9.75 -7.48 41.31
C GLN A 28 -10.56 -8.43 40.43
N GLN A 29 -9.90 -9.08 39.47
CA GLN A 29 -10.31 -10.39 38.98
C GLN A 29 -9.14 -11.36 39.15
N ARG A 30 -9.31 -12.32 40.06
CA ARG A 30 -8.44 -13.48 40.24
C ARG A 30 -9.12 -14.67 39.56
N HIS A 31 -8.52 -15.25 38.52
CA HIS A 31 -8.68 -16.68 38.22
C HIS A 31 -7.42 -17.27 37.56
N ARG A 32 -6.65 -17.95 38.42
CA ARG A 32 -5.80 -19.17 38.26
C ARG A 32 -4.71 -19.25 37.16
N PRO A 33 -3.47 -19.62 37.54
CA PRO A 33 -2.39 -19.94 36.60
C PRO A 33 -2.44 -21.40 36.13
N PHE A 34 -2.25 -21.60 34.82
CA PHE A 34 -2.04 -22.91 34.20
C PHE A 34 -0.61 -23.39 34.48
N ARG A 35 -0.47 -24.60 35.06
CA ARG A 35 0.83 -25.24 35.32
C ARG A 35 1.36 -25.93 34.05
N PRO A 36 2.67 -25.89 33.76
CA PRO A 36 3.28 -26.75 32.75
C PRO A 36 3.56 -28.15 33.34
N ARG A 37 3.34 -29.20 32.54
CA ARG A 37 3.75 -30.58 32.88
C ARG A 37 5.26 -30.74 32.65
N ARG A 38 5.96 -31.23 33.67
CA ARG A 38 7.32 -31.79 33.62
C ARG A 38 7.26 -33.28 33.22
N GLY A 39 8.23 -33.68 32.40
CA GLY A 39 8.70 -35.05 32.16
C GLY A 39 9.64 -34.99 30.95
N ARG A 40 10.84 -35.56 30.92
CA ARG A 40 11.60 -36.43 31.82
C ARG A 40 13.07 -36.29 31.44
N LEU A 41 13.96 -36.48 32.41
CA LEU A 41 15.42 -36.50 32.28
C LEU A 41 15.91 -37.62 31.34
N GLY A 42 16.99 -37.33 30.61
CA GLY A 42 17.85 -38.28 29.94
C GLY A 42 19.23 -37.65 29.75
N SER A 43 20.18 -38.05 30.59
CA SER A 43 21.58 -37.61 30.65
C SER A 43 22.49 -38.54 29.84
N HIS A 44 23.35 -37.97 29.00
CA HIS A 44 24.72 -38.39 28.60
C HIS A 44 25.19 -37.27 27.64
N GLY A 45 26.37 -36.66 27.68
CA GLY A 45 27.65 -37.01 28.27
C GLY A 45 28.72 -36.77 27.19
N GLY A 46 29.46 -35.66 27.29
CA GLY A 46 30.84 -35.53 26.81
C GLY A 46 31.10 -35.07 25.36
N GLY A 47 32.14 -34.23 25.21
CA GLY A 47 33.10 -34.36 24.11
C GLY A 47 33.17 -33.20 23.10
N ALA A 48 34.20 -32.37 23.24
CA ALA A 48 34.64 -31.38 22.26
C ALA A 48 35.18 -32.02 20.97
N ALA A 49 35.05 -31.34 19.83
CA ALA A 49 36.09 -31.23 18.79
C ALA A 49 35.64 -30.30 17.64
N ALA A 50 36.55 -29.41 17.26
CA ALA A 50 36.55 -28.65 16.03
C ALA A 50 36.79 -29.57 14.80
N GLY A 51 36.26 -29.20 13.63
CA GLY A 51 36.60 -29.88 12.38
C GLY A 51 35.79 -29.45 11.17
N ALA A 52 36.39 -28.57 10.36
CA ALA A 52 36.30 -28.43 8.90
C ALA A 52 34.95 -28.72 8.19
N ASP A 53 34.29 -27.65 7.78
CA ASP A 53 33.20 -27.69 6.79
C ASP A 53 33.81 -27.75 5.38
N SER A 54 33.68 -28.90 4.71
CA SER A 54 34.12 -29.10 3.33
C SER A 54 32.93 -28.89 2.39
N ALA A 55 33.07 -27.87 1.54
CA ALA A 55 32.09 -27.46 0.56
C ALA A 55 31.68 -28.62 -0.37
N ARG A 56 30.37 -28.86 -0.49
CA ARG A 56 29.80 -29.63 -1.60
C ARG A 56 29.55 -28.70 -2.79
N PRO A 57 30.02 -29.04 -4.01
CA PRO A 57 29.78 -28.22 -5.19
C PRO A 57 28.33 -28.35 -5.67
N LEU A 58 27.74 -27.21 -6.08
CA LEU A 58 26.43 -27.14 -6.73
C LEU A 58 26.50 -27.66 -8.18
N PRO A 59 25.42 -28.26 -8.72
CA PRO A 59 25.36 -28.69 -10.12
C PRO A 59 25.26 -27.50 -11.10
N PRO A 60 25.76 -27.65 -12.35
CA PRO A 60 25.76 -26.57 -13.32
C PRO A 60 24.37 -26.26 -13.90
N ALA A 61 24.15 -24.99 -14.24
CA ALA A 61 22.92 -24.47 -14.84
C ALA A 61 22.73 -24.94 -16.30
N PRO A 62 21.48 -25.11 -16.78
CA PRO A 62 21.20 -25.47 -18.17
C PRO A 62 21.47 -24.29 -19.15
N PRO A 63 21.79 -24.59 -20.42
CA PRO A 63 22.16 -23.56 -21.40
C PRO A 63 20.98 -22.70 -21.86
N ARG A 64 21.27 -21.40 -22.06
CA ARG A 64 20.36 -20.38 -22.63
C ARG A 64 19.97 -20.74 -24.07
N ALA A 65 18.68 -20.67 -24.36
CA ALA A 65 18.17 -20.67 -25.73
C ALA A 65 18.63 -19.41 -26.48
N ALA A 66 19.21 -19.62 -27.66
CA ALA A 66 19.68 -18.58 -28.56
C ALA A 66 18.49 -17.87 -29.22
N ALA A 67 18.60 -16.54 -29.30
CA ALA A 67 17.76 -15.68 -30.12
C ALA A 67 18.02 -15.94 -31.61
N ALA A 68 16.96 -16.05 -32.41
CA ALA A 68 17.01 -15.92 -33.85
C ALA A 68 16.33 -14.61 -34.24
N GLY A 69 17.08 -13.76 -34.94
CA GLY A 69 16.66 -12.46 -35.44
C GLY A 69 15.74 -12.53 -36.66
N PRO A 70 15.37 -11.36 -37.21
CA PRO A 70 14.19 -11.19 -38.06
C PRO A 70 14.51 -11.46 -39.53
N ALA A 71 13.58 -12.12 -40.22
CA ALA A 71 13.52 -12.14 -41.68
C ALA A 71 12.55 -11.06 -42.15
N ALA A 72 13.08 -10.08 -42.88
CA ALA A 72 12.31 -9.21 -43.75
C ALA A 72 11.83 -10.00 -44.98
N VAL A 73 10.70 -9.58 -45.59
CA VAL A 73 10.61 -9.15 -47.00
C VAL A 73 9.14 -8.99 -47.44
N SER A 74 8.94 -7.90 -48.20
CA SER A 74 7.91 -7.60 -49.21
C SER A 74 6.45 -7.38 -48.81
N SER A 75 6.10 -6.08 -48.79
CA SER A 75 5.14 -5.44 -49.73
C SER A 75 4.15 -6.33 -50.48
N LEU A 76 2.87 -6.15 -50.18
CA LEU A 76 1.78 -6.23 -51.14
C LEU A 76 0.69 -5.24 -50.71
N SER A 77 0.14 -4.57 -51.70
CA SER A 77 -0.70 -3.39 -51.64
C SER A 77 -2.20 -3.72 -51.54
N ASP A 78 -2.95 -2.66 -51.31
CA ASP A 78 -4.34 -2.42 -51.71
C ASP A 78 -5.50 -3.05 -50.93
N GLN A 79 -6.22 -2.12 -50.30
CA GLN A 79 -7.67 -1.86 -50.41
C GLN A 79 -8.69 -2.75 -49.69
N ASP A 80 -9.74 -2.03 -49.25
CA ASP A 80 -11.05 -2.46 -48.79
C ASP A 80 -11.09 -3.14 -47.41
N GLY A 81 -11.99 -2.82 -46.48
CA GLY A 81 -13.18 -1.99 -46.52
C GLY A 81 -13.87 -2.12 -45.15
N GLN A 82 -14.98 -1.39 -45.02
CA GLN A 82 -15.87 -1.31 -43.87
C GLN A 82 -16.22 -2.63 -43.13
N ASP A 83 -16.70 -2.41 -41.90
CA ASP A 83 -17.66 -3.24 -41.13
C ASP A 83 -17.13 -4.31 -40.17
N ALA A 84 -16.87 -3.87 -38.93
CA ALA A 84 -16.95 -4.72 -37.74
C ALA A 84 -18.17 -4.31 -36.90
N ALA A 85 -19.36 -4.63 -37.40
CA ALA A 85 -20.61 -4.50 -36.67
C ALA A 85 -21.55 -5.68 -36.97
N GLU A 86 -21.09 -6.92 -36.79
CA GLU A 86 -22.01 -8.06 -36.77
C GLU A 86 -21.46 -9.22 -35.94
N THR A 87 -21.81 -9.26 -34.66
CA THR A 87 -21.74 -10.49 -33.87
C THR A 87 -22.95 -10.54 -32.96
N ARG A 88 -24.10 -10.93 -33.53
CA ARG A 88 -25.20 -11.54 -32.78
C ARG A 88 -26.19 -12.21 -33.73
N CYS A 89 -26.35 -13.51 -33.59
CA CYS A 89 -27.64 -14.20 -33.39
C CYS A 89 -27.54 -15.68 -33.82
N MET A 90 -26.89 -16.51 -33.00
CA MET A 90 -27.21 -17.93 -32.94
C MET A 90 -28.01 -18.16 -31.67
N LEU A 91 -29.34 -18.18 -31.80
CA LEU A 91 -30.34 -18.86 -30.95
C LEU A 91 -31.73 -18.27 -31.25
N SER A 92 -32.31 -18.63 -32.40
CA SER A 92 -33.76 -18.52 -32.62
C SER A 92 -34.17 -19.33 -33.85
N ARG A 93 -34.05 -20.66 -33.75
CA ARG A 93 -34.79 -21.59 -34.60
C ARG A 93 -35.24 -22.77 -33.76
N CYS A 94 -36.32 -22.57 -33.00
CA CYS A 94 -37.13 -23.69 -32.53
C CYS A 94 -38.61 -23.36 -32.74
N SER A 95 -39.16 -24.06 -33.73
CA SER A 95 -40.58 -24.41 -33.93
C SER A 95 -41.64 -23.30 -33.92
N ARG A 96 -42.00 -22.83 -35.13
CA ARG A 96 -43.42 -22.50 -35.43
C ARG A 96 -44.09 -23.76 -35.96
N ARG A 97 -44.95 -24.37 -35.15
CA ARG A 97 -46.12 -25.11 -35.65
C ARG A 97 -47.14 -25.32 -34.52
N LEU A 98 -48.38 -24.97 -34.86
CA LEU A 98 -49.66 -25.52 -34.39
C LEU A 98 -50.44 -24.83 -33.25
N LEU A 99 -51.71 -24.62 -33.60
CA LEU A 99 -52.92 -24.29 -32.83
C LEU A 99 -53.18 -22.83 -32.42
N HIS A 100 -54.02 -22.19 -33.25
CA HIS A 100 -55.16 -21.41 -32.78
C HIS A 100 -56.10 -22.31 -31.95
N VAL A 101 -56.61 -21.79 -30.82
CA VAL A 101 -58.02 -21.75 -30.39
C VAL A 101 -58.05 -21.38 -28.89
N LEU A 102 -59.03 -20.53 -28.53
CA LEU A 102 -59.30 -19.88 -27.22
C LEU A 102 -58.66 -18.49 -27.08
N GLY A 103 -59.38 -17.49 -27.61
CA GLY A 103 -59.09 -16.07 -27.46
C GLY A 103 -59.14 -15.62 -26.00
N LEU A 104 -57.97 -15.61 -25.36
CA LEU A 104 -57.70 -14.86 -24.15
C LEU A 104 -56.60 -13.84 -24.47
N SER A 105 -57.01 -12.58 -24.57
CA SER A 105 -56.11 -11.43 -24.72
C SER A 105 -55.29 -11.26 -23.45
N PHE A 106 -54.09 -11.85 -23.42
CA PHE A 106 -53.07 -11.47 -22.45
C PHE A 106 -52.45 -10.14 -22.90
N PRO A 107 -52.45 -9.07 -22.09
CA PRO A 107 -51.70 -7.89 -22.41
C PRO A 107 -50.22 -8.27 -22.42
N LEU A 108 -49.60 -8.17 -23.60
CA LEU A 108 -48.16 -8.20 -23.75
C LEU A 108 -47.59 -7.03 -22.94
N LEU A 109 -47.25 -7.28 -21.68
CA LEU A 109 -46.27 -6.47 -20.97
C LEU A 109 -44.98 -6.61 -21.78
N THR A 110 -44.73 -5.64 -22.64
CA THR A 110 -43.41 -5.43 -23.21
C THR A 110 -42.49 -5.10 -22.05
N CYS A 111 -41.87 -6.12 -21.46
CA CYS A 111 -40.65 -5.94 -20.69
C CYS A 111 -39.66 -5.28 -21.63
N ARG A 112 -39.59 -3.94 -21.59
CA ARG A 112 -38.45 -3.20 -22.13
C ARG A 112 -37.22 -3.87 -21.53
N PRO A 113 -36.28 -4.38 -22.34
CA PRO A 113 -35.03 -4.86 -21.77
C PRO A 113 -34.47 -3.66 -21.02
N LEU A 114 -34.31 -3.80 -19.71
CA LEU A 114 -33.47 -2.89 -18.94
C LEU A 114 -32.11 -3.04 -19.61
N PHE A 115 -31.78 -2.12 -20.52
CA PHE A 115 -30.41 -1.90 -20.93
C PHE A 115 -29.72 -1.50 -19.63
N LEU A 116 -29.14 -2.48 -18.95
CA LEU A 116 -28.08 -2.26 -17.99
C LEU A 116 -27.00 -1.56 -18.81
N TRP A 117 -27.02 -0.23 -18.80
CA TRP A 117 -25.89 0.55 -19.24
C TRP A 117 -24.69 -0.05 -18.50
N PRO A 118 -23.62 -0.45 -19.19
CA PRO A 118 -22.43 -0.86 -18.48
C PRO A 118 -22.06 0.34 -17.62
N HIS A 119 -22.17 0.19 -16.30
CA HIS A 119 -21.58 1.15 -15.38
C HIS A 119 -20.17 1.35 -15.90
N ARG A 120 -19.88 2.55 -16.38
CA ARG A 120 -18.55 2.92 -16.82
C ARG A 120 -17.68 2.72 -15.58
N LEU A 121 -17.02 1.57 -15.49
CA LEU A 121 -16.17 1.20 -14.36
C LEU A 121 -15.19 2.34 -14.21
N MET A 122 -15.37 3.14 -13.16
CA MET A 122 -14.47 4.25 -12.89
C MET A 122 -13.11 3.64 -12.65
N LYS A 123 -12.10 4.08 -13.42
CA LYS A 123 -10.75 3.60 -13.21
C LYS A 123 -10.26 4.09 -11.84
N PRO A 124 -9.53 3.26 -11.08
CA PRO A 124 -8.87 3.71 -9.86
C PRO A 124 -7.87 4.82 -10.19
N LEU A 125 -8.02 5.95 -9.49
CA LEU A 125 -7.06 7.05 -9.47
C LEU A 125 -6.00 6.75 -8.42
N VAL A 126 -4.74 6.83 -8.81
CA VAL A 126 -3.59 6.47 -7.98
C VAL A 126 -2.68 7.68 -7.82
N VAL A 127 -2.32 7.97 -6.57
CA VAL A 127 -1.22 8.87 -6.22
C VAL A 127 -0.12 8.02 -5.60
N PHE A 128 1.07 8.04 -6.21
CA PHE A 128 2.24 7.40 -5.59
C PHE A 128 2.79 8.31 -4.50
N VAL A 129 3.04 7.74 -3.32
CA VAL A 129 3.62 8.46 -2.19
C VAL A 129 5.04 7.97 -1.96
N LEU A 130 6.01 8.82 -2.34
CA LEU A 130 7.43 8.50 -2.34
C LEU A 130 8.21 9.39 -1.35
N GLY A 131 9.39 8.90 -0.96
CA GLY A 131 10.27 9.55 0.01
C GLY A 131 11.08 8.55 0.81
N GLY A 132 12.14 9.03 1.45
CA GLY A 132 13.07 8.20 2.22
C GLY A 132 12.41 7.44 3.39
N PRO A 133 13.06 6.39 3.92
CA PRO A 133 12.61 5.75 5.16
C PRO A 133 12.63 6.78 6.29
N GLY A 134 11.49 7.01 6.97
CA GLY A 134 11.41 8.01 8.05
C GLY A 134 10.91 9.40 7.62
N ALA A 135 10.68 9.63 6.32
CA ALA A 135 10.18 10.91 5.80
C ALA A 135 8.72 11.26 6.20
N GLY A 136 8.03 10.44 7.00
CA GLY A 136 6.68 10.75 7.47
C GLY A 136 5.51 10.35 6.55
N LYS A 137 5.77 9.61 5.46
CA LYS A 137 4.76 9.18 4.47
C LYS A 137 3.48 8.61 5.09
N GLY A 138 3.60 7.57 5.92
CA GLY A 138 2.44 6.89 6.52
C GLY A 138 1.59 7.82 7.41
N THR A 139 2.24 8.72 8.17
CA THR A 139 1.55 9.73 8.97
C THR A 139 0.70 10.65 8.10
N GLN A 140 1.28 11.14 7.00
CA GLN A 140 0.56 12.03 6.09
C GLN A 140 -0.52 11.30 5.29
N CYS A 141 -0.29 10.05 4.90
CA CYS A 141 -1.31 9.22 4.24
C CYS A 141 -2.55 9.03 5.13
N ALA A 142 -2.37 8.78 6.43
CA ALA A 142 -3.50 8.65 7.36
C ALA A 142 -4.36 9.93 7.39
N ARG A 143 -3.74 11.11 7.41
CA ARG A 143 -4.47 12.39 7.37
C ARG A 143 -5.17 12.65 6.03
N ILE A 144 -4.55 12.26 4.91
CA ILE A 144 -5.18 12.36 3.58
C ILE A 144 -6.40 11.44 3.49
N VAL A 145 -6.31 10.22 4.04
CA VAL A 145 -7.45 9.29 4.12
C VAL A 145 -8.61 9.91 4.88
N GLU A 146 -8.33 10.49 6.05
CA GLU A 146 -9.36 11.13 6.90
C GLU A 146 -10.03 12.31 6.19
N LYS A 147 -9.25 13.21 5.58
CA LYS A 147 -9.78 14.45 4.98
C LYS A 147 -10.42 14.26 3.61
N TYR A 148 -9.81 13.43 2.75
CA TYR A 148 -10.18 13.34 1.33
C TYR A 148 -10.79 11.98 0.93
N GLY A 149 -10.92 11.04 1.87
CA GLY A 149 -11.58 9.77 1.63
C GLY A 149 -10.82 8.80 0.73
N TYR A 150 -9.53 9.01 0.49
CA TYR A 150 -8.65 8.07 -0.21
C TYR A 150 -8.55 6.74 0.54
N THR A 151 -8.09 5.70 -0.15
CA THR A 151 -7.68 4.42 0.45
C THR A 151 -6.16 4.35 0.46
N HIS A 152 -5.56 4.16 1.64
CA HIS A 152 -4.12 4.04 1.79
C HIS A 152 -3.67 2.57 1.67
N LEU A 153 -2.78 2.31 0.71
CA LEU A 153 -2.14 1.03 0.48
C LEU A 153 -0.63 1.18 0.67
N SER A 154 -0.11 0.74 1.83
CA SER A 154 1.34 0.71 2.04
C SER A 154 1.92 -0.60 1.52
N ALA A 155 2.72 -0.55 0.45
CA ALA A 155 3.35 -1.74 -0.12
C ALA A 155 4.19 -2.50 0.91
N GLY A 156 4.86 -1.76 1.82
CA GLY A 156 5.62 -2.38 2.90
C GLY A 156 4.74 -3.10 3.93
N GLU A 157 3.54 -2.60 4.21
CA GLU A 157 2.59 -3.24 5.13
C GLU A 157 1.98 -4.50 4.51
N LEU A 158 1.51 -4.41 3.27
CA LEU A 158 1.00 -5.55 2.51
C LEU A 158 2.02 -6.69 2.48
N LEU A 159 3.30 -6.40 2.24
CA LEU A 159 4.37 -7.40 2.27
C LEU A 159 4.59 -7.99 3.68
N ARG A 160 4.53 -7.16 4.74
CA ARG A 160 4.71 -7.64 6.11
C ARG A 160 3.54 -8.52 6.57
N ASP A 161 2.33 -8.21 6.14
CA ASP A 161 1.14 -8.97 6.50
C ASP A 161 1.03 -10.26 5.69
N GLU A 162 1.35 -10.21 4.39
CA GLU A 162 1.47 -11.40 3.55
C GLU A 162 2.53 -12.37 4.10
N ARG A 163 3.64 -11.86 4.66
CA ARG A 163 4.64 -12.67 5.38
C ARG A 163 4.11 -13.34 6.65
N LYS A 164 3.26 -12.64 7.42
CA LYS A 164 2.71 -13.19 8.67
C LYS A 164 1.60 -14.20 8.41
N ASN A 165 1.03 -14.22 7.20
CA ASN A 165 -0.02 -15.13 6.84
C ASN A 165 0.55 -16.55 6.63
N PRO A 166 0.20 -17.54 7.49
CA PRO A 166 0.71 -18.90 7.37
C PRO A 166 0.27 -19.60 6.07
N ASP A 167 -0.82 -19.12 5.46
CA ASP A 167 -1.36 -19.66 4.21
C ASP A 167 -0.78 -18.96 2.96
N SER A 168 0.15 -18.02 3.13
CA SER A 168 0.73 -17.30 2.00
C SER A 168 1.73 -18.14 1.22
N GLN A 169 1.54 -18.19 -0.10
CA GLN A 169 2.53 -18.72 -1.05
C GLN A 169 3.82 -17.90 -1.12
N TYR A 170 3.83 -16.65 -0.62
CA TYR A 170 4.95 -15.72 -0.74
C TYR A 170 5.70 -15.47 0.58
N GLY A 171 5.24 -16.02 1.70
CA GLY A 171 5.69 -15.62 3.03
C GLY A 171 7.19 -15.76 3.26
N GLU A 172 7.75 -16.95 3.01
CA GLU A 172 9.19 -17.23 3.17
C GLU A 172 10.06 -16.39 2.21
N LEU A 173 9.59 -16.21 0.98
CA LEU A 173 10.29 -15.42 -0.03
C LEU A 173 10.38 -13.96 0.43
N ILE A 174 9.25 -13.37 0.86
CA ILE A 174 9.19 -11.99 1.34
C ILE A 174 10.10 -11.78 2.56
N GLU A 175 10.14 -12.73 3.50
CA GLU A 175 10.98 -12.64 4.69
C GLU A 175 12.46 -12.44 4.33
N LYS A 176 12.97 -13.25 3.40
CA LYS A 176 14.37 -13.19 2.95
C LYS A 176 14.73 -11.82 2.37
N TYR A 177 13.89 -11.27 1.49
CA TYR A 177 14.17 -9.98 0.84
C TYR A 177 14.10 -8.81 1.83
N ILE A 178 13.10 -8.79 2.72
CA ILE A 178 12.93 -7.71 3.71
C ILE A 178 14.11 -7.67 4.69
N LYS A 179 14.55 -8.83 5.19
CA LYS A 179 15.68 -8.90 6.15
C LYS A 179 16.99 -8.38 5.55
N ASP A 180 17.21 -8.66 4.27
CA ASP A 180 18.40 -8.21 3.52
C ASP A 180 18.32 -6.73 3.09
N GLY A 181 17.19 -6.04 3.31
CA GLY A 181 16.95 -4.70 2.79
C GLY A 181 16.84 -4.66 1.25
N LYS A 182 16.57 -5.80 0.60
CA LYS A 182 16.40 -5.93 -0.85
C LYS A 182 14.95 -5.68 -1.27
N ILE A 183 14.78 -5.37 -2.55
CA ILE A 183 13.45 -5.15 -3.13
C ILE A 183 12.82 -6.51 -3.45
N VAL A 184 11.60 -6.73 -2.95
CA VAL A 184 10.77 -7.91 -3.26
C VAL A 184 10.43 -7.89 -4.76
N PRO A 185 10.39 -9.06 -5.44
CA PRO A 185 9.98 -9.14 -6.84
C PRO A 185 8.71 -8.33 -7.16
N VAL A 186 8.73 -7.65 -8.30
CA VAL A 186 7.74 -6.65 -8.68
C VAL A 186 6.34 -7.27 -8.83
N GLU A 187 6.27 -8.48 -9.36
CA GLU A 187 5.02 -9.20 -9.65
C GLU A 187 4.21 -9.46 -8.37
N ILE A 188 4.90 -9.78 -7.28
CA ILE A 188 4.27 -10.02 -5.97
C ILE A 188 3.66 -8.71 -5.47
N THR A 189 4.44 -7.63 -5.46
CA THR A 189 3.99 -6.33 -4.93
C THR A 189 2.81 -5.77 -5.73
N ILE A 190 2.86 -5.85 -7.07
CA ILE A 190 1.75 -5.40 -7.93
C ILE A 190 0.51 -6.27 -7.72
N SER A 191 0.67 -7.59 -7.59
CA SER A 191 -0.45 -8.50 -7.36
C SER A 191 -1.17 -8.18 -6.05
N LEU A 192 -0.42 -7.91 -4.98
CA LEU A 192 -0.97 -7.50 -3.69
C LEU A 192 -1.72 -6.17 -3.81
N LEU A 193 -1.08 -5.14 -4.39
CA LEU A 193 -1.71 -3.83 -4.59
C LEU A 193 -3.00 -3.93 -5.41
N LYS A 194 -2.95 -4.68 -6.52
CA LYS A 194 -4.10 -4.89 -7.40
C LYS A 194 -5.25 -5.59 -6.67
N ARG A 195 -4.96 -6.65 -5.91
CA ARG A 195 -5.95 -7.39 -5.12
C ARG A 195 -6.68 -6.45 -4.16
N GLU A 196 -5.95 -5.63 -3.42
CA GLU A 196 -6.55 -4.69 -2.45
C GLU A 196 -7.39 -3.60 -3.14
N MET A 197 -6.92 -3.06 -4.27
CA MET A 197 -7.70 -2.10 -5.07
C MET A 197 -9.01 -2.73 -5.57
N ASP A 198 -8.95 -3.92 -6.16
CA ASP A 198 -10.11 -4.63 -6.68
C ASP A 198 -11.13 -4.93 -5.56
N GLN A 199 -10.67 -5.45 -4.42
CA GLN A 199 -11.52 -5.75 -3.26
C GLN A 199 -12.18 -4.49 -2.70
N THR A 200 -11.43 -3.39 -2.58
CA THR A 200 -11.95 -2.11 -2.10
C THR A 200 -13.06 -1.58 -3.00
N MET A 201 -12.85 -1.62 -4.33
CA MET A 201 -13.82 -1.12 -5.30
C MET A 201 -15.03 -2.04 -5.47
N ALA A 202 -14.84 -3.35 -5.31
CA ALA A 202 -15.94 -4.31 -5.28
C ALA A 202 -16.85 -4.11 -4.04
N ALA A 203 -16.27 -3.79 -2.89
CA ALA A 203 -17.01 -3.50 -1.67
C ALA A 203 -17.71 -2.13 -1.72
N ASN A 204 -17.07 -1.12 -2.34
CA ASN A 204 -17.64 0.20 -2.53
C ASN A 204 -17.12 0.86 -3.81
N ALA A 205 -17.97 0.93 -4.83
CA ALA A 205 -17.62 1.50 -6.13
C ALA A 205 -17.21 2.99 -6.09
N GLN A 206 -17.57 3.73 -5.02
CA GLN A 206 -17.17 5.13 -4.82
C GLN A 206 -15.75 5.25 -4.25
N LYS A 207 -15.15 4.17 -3.75
CA LYS A 207 -13.77 4.15 -3.23
C LYS A 207 -12.77 3.87 -4.34
N ASN A 208 -12.68 4.79 -5.30
CA ASN A 208 -11.81 4.68 -6.47
C ASN A 208 -10.53 5.55 -6.40
N LYS A 209 -10.22 6.17 -5.25
CA LYS A 209 -9.02 6.99 -5.05
C LYS A 209 -8.04 6.29 -4.10
N PHE A 210 -6.78 6.09 -4.54
CA PHE A 210 -5.78 5.29 -3.83
C PHE A 210 -4.47 6.06 -3.63
N LEU A 211 -3.94 5.98 -2.42
CA LEU A 211 -2.56 6.36 -2.09
C LEU A 211 -1.73 5.10 -2.02
N ILE A 212 -0.72 4.99 -2.89
CA ILE A 212 0.20 3.86 -2.87
C ILE A 212 1.52 4.33 -2.23
N ASP A 213 1.73 3.97 -0.97
CA ASP A 213 2.91 4.32 -0.18
C ASP A 213 4.05 3.31 -0.38
N GLY A 214 5.22 3.84 -0.70
CA GLY A 214 6.44 3.05 -0.76
C GLY A 214 6.53 2.11 -1.95
N PHE A 215 5.83 2.42 -3.05
CA PHE A 215 5.95 1.82 -4.37
C PHE A 215 5.68 2.90 -5.43
N PRO A 216 6.39 2.91 -6.58
CA PRO A 216 7.51 2.02 -6.95
C PRO A 216 8.83 2.38 -6.23
N ARG A 217 9.72 1.40 -6.04
CA ARG A 217 11.03 1.60 -5.36
C ARG A 217 12.24 1.52 -6.28
N ASN A 218 12.10 0.94 -7.46
CA ASN A 218 13.11 0.90 -8.51
C ASN A 218 12.47 0.97 -9.90
N GLN A 219 13.28 1.07 -10.94
CA GLN A 219 12.80 1.14 -12.32
C GLN A 219 12.00 -0.10 -12.72
N ASP A 220 12.41 -1.30 -12.28
CA ASP A 220 11.69 -2.55 -12.55
C ASP A 220 10.27 -2.54 -11.97
N ASN A 221 10.10 -1.97 -10.77
CA ASN A 221 8.78 -1.77 -10.16
C ASN A 221 7.89 -0.87 -11.02
N LEU A 222 8.44 0.24 -11.51
CA LEU A 222 7.71 1.17 -12.35
C LEU A 222 7.35 0.54 -13.71
N GLN A 223 8.30 -0.15 -14.35
CA GLN A 223 8.05 -0.84 -15.61
C GLN A 223 7.01 -1.95 -15.45
N GLY A 224 7.13 -2.77 -14.40
CA GLY A 224 6.14 -3.79 -14.09
C GLY A 224 4.76 -3.19 -13.84
N TRP A 225 4.68 -2.04 -13.14
CA TRP A 225 3.43 -1.32 -12.94
C TRP A 225 2.84 -0.88 -14.27
N ASN A 226 3.62 -0.20 -15.12
CA ASN A 226 3.14 0.27 -16.41
C ASN A 226 2.66 -0.91 -17.27
N ASN A 227 3.41 -2.01 -17.36
CA ASN A 227 3.02 -3.18 -18.14
C ASN A 227 1.74 -3.85 -17.62
N THR A 228 1.54 -3.88 -16.30
CA THR A 228 0.45 -4.64 -15.67
C THR A 228 -0.82 -3.80 -15.47
N MET A 229 -0.65 -2.52 -15.17
CA MET A 229 -1.72 -1.60 -14.74
C MET A 229 -2.11 -0.60 -15.81
N ASP A 230 -1.42 -0.56 -16.97
CA ASP A 230 -1.88 0.24 -18.11
C ASP A 230 -3.30 -0.13 -18.52
N GLY A 231 -4.09 0.89 -18.83
CA GLY A 231 -5.53 0.77 -19.06
C GLY A 231 -6.39 0.45 -17.83
N LYS A 232 -5.83 -0.05 -16.73
CA LYS A 232 -6.53 -0.52 -15.52
C LYS A 232 -6.56 0.50 -14.38
N ALA A 233 -5.50 1.29 -14.22
CA ALA A 233 -5.41 2.35 -13.22
C ALA A 233 -4.80 3.60 -13.83
N GLU A 234 -5.19 4.76 -13.31
CA GLU A 234 -4.66 6.06 -13.76
C GLU A 234 -3.82 6.69 -12.66
N VAL A 235 -2.53 6.93 -12.95
CA VAL A 235 -1.61 7.59 -12.02
C VAL A 235 -1.69 9.10 -12.21
N SER A 236 -2.26 9.78 -11.22
CA SER A 236 -2.47 11.23 -11.23
C SER A 236 -1.15 11.99 -11.08
N PHE A 237 -0.47 11.80 -9.95
CA PHE A 237 0.81 12.44 -9.65
C PHE A 237 1.62 11.65 -8.61
N VAL A 238 2.87 12.04 -8.40
CA VAL A 238 3.75 11.54 -7.34
C VAL A 238 3.80 12.58 -6.24
N LEU A 239 3.37 12.23 -5.04
CA LEU A 239 3.56 13.02 -3.83
C LEU A 239 4.92 12.66 -3.21
N PHE A 240 5.87 13.60 -3.24
CA PHE A 240 7.24 13.35 -2.79
C PHE A 240 7.55 14.10 -1.49
N PHE A 241 7.80 13.34 -0.42
CA PHE A 241 8.28 13.87 0.86
C PHE A 241 9.81 13.88 0.89
N ASP A 242 10.38 15.08 0.72
CA ASP A 242 11.82 15.30 0.78
C ASP A 242 12.24 15.61 2.22
N CYS A 243 13.20 14.85 2.74
CA CYS A 243 13.64 15.00 4.12
C CYS A 243 15.10 14.60 4.22
N ASN A 244 15.84 15.35 5.05
CA ASN A 244 17.24 15.06 5.28
C ASN A 244 17.44 13.66 5.89
N ASN A 245 18.53 13.00 5.52
CA ASN A 245 18.82 11.61 5.93
C ASN A 245 18.99 11.49 7.44
N GLU A 246 19.64 12.45 8.09
CA GLU A 246 19.85 12.45 9.54
C GLU A 246 18.52 12.48 10.30
N ILE A 247 17.59 13.36 9.90
CA ILE A 247 16.24 13.44 10.47
C ILE A 247 15.48 12.13 10.23
N CYS A 248 15.59 11.56 9.03
CA CYS A 248 14.99 10.28 8.68
C CYS A 248 15.49 9.12 9.55
N ILE A 249 16.78 9.07 9.83
CA ILE A 249 17.42 8.06 10.70
C ILE A 249 16.90 8.21 12.13
N GLU A 250 16.93 9.42 12.68
CA GLU A 250 16.45 9.68 14.05
C GLU A 250 14.99 9.25 14.23
N ARG A 251 14.11 9.63 13.29
CA ARG A 251 12.70 9.23 13.29
C ARG A 251 12.51 7.71 13.24
N CYS A 252 13.32 7.01 12.44
CA CYS A 252 13.23 5.56 12.35
C CYS A 252 13.75 4.85 13.61
N LEU A 253 14.85 5.33 14.19
CA LEU A 253 15.40 4.78 15.43
C LEU A 253 14.41 4.97 16.59
N GLU A 254 13.77 6.13 16.69
CA GLU A 254 12.74 6.37 17.69
C GLU A 254 11.54 5.43 17.51
N ARG A 255 11.06 5.26 16.28
CA ARG A 255 9.99 4.31 15.96
C ARG A 255 10.39 2.85 16.24
N GLY A 256 11.65 2.48 16.04
CA GLY A 256 12.17 1.14 16.31
C GLY A 256 12.01 0.72 17.78
N LYS A 257 12.04 1.68 18.72
CA LYS A 257 11.88 1.43 20.16
C LYS A 257 10.50 0.88 20.54
N SER A 258 9.45 1.22 19.78
CA SER A 258 8.06 0.90 20.14
C SER A 258 7.31 0.05 19.11
N SER A 259 7.75 0.02 17.85
CA SER A 259 6.97 -0.57 16.75
C SER A 259 7.18 -2.08 16.51
N GLY A 260 8.18 -2.70 17.14
CA GLY A 260 8.54 -4.11 16.87
C GLY A 260 9.09 -4.36 15.46
N ARG A 261 9.48 -3.31 14.74
CA ARG A 261 10.06 -3.40 13.39
C ARG A 261 11.53 -3.80 13.46
N SER A 262 11.84 -5.01 13.00
CA SER A 262 13.21 -5.53 12.97
C SER A 262 14.16 -4.75 12.05
N ASP A 263 13.61 -4.02 11.08
CA ASP A 263 14.33 -3.25 10.05
C ASP A 263 14.64 -1.79 10.43
N ASP A 264 14.24 -1.34 11.63
CA ASP A 264 14.50 0.01 12.15
C ASP A 264 15.73 0.02 13.10
N ASN A 265 16.87 -0.49 12.60
CA ASN A 265 18.19 -0.42 13.24
C ASN A 265 19.19 0.32 12.34
N ARG A 266 20.29 0.86 12.90
CA ARG A 266 21.24 1.73 12.16
C ARG A 266 21.76 1.09 10.88
N GLU A 267 22.25 -0.15 10.94
CA GLU A 267 22.81 -0.86 9.79
C GLU A 267 21.76 -1.05 8.68
N SER A 268 20.53 -1.43 9.05
CA SER A 268 19.43 -1.62 8.09
C SER A 268 18.95 -0.30 7.50
N LEU A 269 18.95 0.78 8.29
CA LEU A 269 18.56 2.11 7.83
C LEU A 269 19.54 2.68 6.82
N GLU A 270 20.84 2.53 7.05
CA GLU A 270 21.87 2.94 6.09
C GLU A 270 21.67 2.23 4.73
N LYS A 271 21.49 0.90 4.74
CA LYS A 271 21.20 0.12 3.52
C LYS A 271 19.92 0.58 2.81
N ARG A 272 18.86 0.88 3.58
CA ARG A 272 17.57 1.37 3.05
C ARG A 272 17.69 2.76 2.44
N ILE A 273 18.45 3.66 3.05
CA ILE A 273 18.72 5.00 2.51
C ILE A 273 19.54 4.90 1.23
N GLN A 274 20.59 4.09 1.21
CA GLN A 274 21.39 3.86 -0.01
C GLN A 274 20.54 3.30 -1.14
N THR A 275 19.71 2.29 -0.85
CA THR A 275 18.78 1.71 -1.84
C THR A 275 17.80 2.77 -2.36
N TYR A 276 17.24 3.60 -1.47
CA TYR A 276 16.35 4.69 -1.84
C TYR A 276 17.02 5.69 -2.80
N LEU A 277 18.23 6.15 -2.47
CA LEU A 277 18.98 7.11 -3.29
C LEU A 277 19.37 6.52 -4.66
N GLN A 278 19.79 5.26 -4.70
CA GLN A 278 20.25 4.63 -5.94
C GLN A 278 19.10 4.17 -6.85
N SER A 279 17.99 3.71 -6.27
CA SER A 279 16.93 3.04 -7.02
C SER A 279 15.62 3.82 -7.10
N THR A 280 15.24 4.52 -6.03
CA THR A 280 13.96 5.23 -5.97
C THR A 280 14.08 6.66 -6.47
N LYS A 281 15.19 7.35 -6.17
CA LYS A 281 15.41 8.74 -6.61
C LYS A 281 15.33 8.93 -8.13
N PRO A 282 15.90 8.04 -8.98
CA PRO A 282 15.76 8.17 -10.44
C PRO A 282 14.30 8.15 -10.93
N ILE A 283 13.40 7.45 -10.21
CA ILE A 283 11.97 7.45 -10.54
C ILE A 283 11.35 8.81 -10.25
N ILE A 284 11.72 9.41 -9.11
CA ILE A 284 11.24 10.75 -8.75
C ILE A 284 11.70 11.74 -9.83
N ASP A 285 12.96 11.66 -10.26
CA ASP A 285 13.52 12.54 -11.29
C ASP A 285 12.78 12.36 -12.63
N LEU A 286 12.47 11.12 -13.02
CA LEU A 286 11.64 10.83 -14.21
C LEU A 286 10.26 11.50 -14.14
N TYR A 287 9.55 11.38 -13.01
CA TYR A 287 8.24 12.01 -12.86
C TYR A 287 8.34 13.55 -12.73
N GLU A 288 9.46 14.08 -12.25
CA GLU A 288 9.73 15.51 -12.16
C GLU A 288 9.87 16.11 -13.57
N GLU A 289 10.63 15.45 -14.46
CA GLU A 289 10.74 15.81 -15.88
C GLU A 289 9.39 15.81 -16.60
N MET A 290 8.48 14.94 -16.17
CA MET A 290 7.09 14.88 -16.68
C MET A 290 6.15 15.92 -16.06
N GLY A 291 6.62 16.74 -15.11
CA GLY A 291 5.79 17.73 -14.39
C GLY A 291 4.76 17.10 -13.46
N LYS A 292 4.96 15.84 -13.06
CA LYS A 292 4.02 15.04 -12.25
C LYS A 292 4.43 14.89 -10.78
N VAL A 293 5.53 15.48 -10.34
CA VAL A 293 5.93 15.46 -8.93
C VAL A 293 5.34 16.66 -8.19
N LYS A 294 4.77 16.39 -7.02
CA LYS A 294 4.35 17.38 -6.02
C LYS A 294 5.26 17.22 -4.81
N LYS A 295 6.29 18.06 -4.73
CA LYS A 295 7.33 18.01 -3.70
C LYS A 295 6.88 18.73 -2.42
N ILE A 296 7.15 18.12 -1.27
CA ILE A 296 6.89 18.67 0.07
C ILE A 296 8.16 18.59 0.90
N ASP A 297 8.47 19.65 1.63
CA ASP A 297 9.53 19.65 2.65
C ASP A 297 9.05 18.95 3.92
N ALA A 298 9.51 17.73 4.12
CA ALA A 298 9.13 16.88 5.25
C ALA A 298 10.07 17.01 6.47
N SER A 299 10.94 18.03 6.50
CA SER A 299 11.77 18.35 7.67
C SER A 299 10.99 19.05 8.79
N LYS A 300 9.89 19.73 8.46
CA LYS A 300 9.04 20.52 9.35
C LYS A 300 8.16 19.67 10.28
N SER A 301 7.34 20.33 11.10
CA SER A 301 6.37 19.66 11.98
C SER A 301 5.26 18.94 11.18
N VAL A 302 4.59 17.98 11.81
CA VAL A 302 3.57 17.15 11.15
C VAL A 302 2.41 17.99 10.59
N ASP A 303 2.05 19.09 11.27
CA ASP A 303 0.97 19.99 10.85
C ASP A 303 1.38 20.89 9.70
N GLU A 304 2.56 21.51 9.76
CA GLU A 304 3.07 22.34 8.65
C GLU A 304 3.22 21.53 7.36
N VAL A 305 3.71 20.29 7.47
CA VAL A 305 3.79 19.36 6.33
C VAL A 305 2.41 19.05 5.78
N PHE A 306 1.41 18.84 6.66
CA PHE A 306 0.05 18.55 6.20
C PHE A 306 -0.63 19.76 5.57
N ASP A 307 -0.35 20.99 6.02
CA ASP A 307 -0.86 22.19 5.38
C ASP A 307 -0.37 22.32 3.93
N GLU A 308 0.87 21.89 3.65
CA GLU A 308 1.40 21.79 2.27
C GLU A 308 0.70 20.68 1.47
N VAL A 309 0.48 19.51 2.08
CA VAL A 309 -0.32 18.42 1.47
C VAL A 309 -1.71 18.94 1.10
N VAL A 310 -2.37 19.67 2.00
CA VAL A 310 -3.73 20.20 1.79
C VAL A 310 -3.78 21.09 0.57
N LYS A 311 -2.82 22.02 0.41
CA LYS A 311 -2.75 22.91 -0.76
C LYS A 311 -2.66 22.14 -2.08
N ILE A 312 -1.97 21.01 -2.09
CA ILE A 312 -1.83 20.16 -3.29
C ILE A 312 -3.14 19.44 -3.58
N PHE A 313 -3.73 18.78 -2.59
CA PHE A 313 -4.95 17.99 -2.78
C PHE A 313 -6.19 18.86 -3.02
N ASP A 314 -6.26 20.06 -2.46
CA ASP A 314 -7.35 21.01 -2.74
C ASP A 314 -7.27 21.58 -4.17
N LYS A 315 -6.08 21.59 -4.78
CA LYS A 315 -5.86 22.06 -6.15
C LYS A 315 -6.10 20.97 -7.20
N GLU A 316 -5.67 19.74 -6.92
CA GLU A 316 -5.65 18.63 -7.88
C GLU A 316 -6.82 17.64 -7.70
N GLY A 317 -7.49 17.64 -6.55
CA GLY A 317 -8.33 16.53 -6.04
C GLY A 317 -9.84 16.69 -6.16
#